data_AF-A0A2P4QVL1-F1
#
_entry.id   AF-A0A2P4QVL1-F1
#
_cell.length_a   1.000
_cell.length_b   1.000
_cell.length_c   1.000
_cell.angle_alpha   90.00
_cell.angle_beta   90.00
_cell.angle_gamma   90.00
#
_symmetry.space_group_name_H-M   'P 1'
#
loop_
_entity.id
_entity.type
_entity.pdbx_description
1 polymer ?
#
loop_
_entity_poly.entity_id
_entity_poly.type
_entity_poly.pdbx_seq_one_letter_code
_entity_poly.pdbx_strand_id
1 'polypeptide(L)'
;YIYTGELDLTEQSGENILDLLVASDELLLEELFEHVQDYLIEKQTNWVRENFIFVLNTVFRLDNCKRLQDYCLESIREDLLPFFSSKSFPSINKQILLGVLKRDDLQIEEIIIWDYLIKWGIEQTPGLGNENCDRENWNYEDYEALKNTLNQFIPLIRFAGISHADFFDKVRPYRNIITDNIYEEIEEFHKDALPITTMLPPRIGLIFKSNIINQKLAKIIINWINNKDAMYINNRNGPFYKLNIIYRGSRDGINNRSFRIRCNGRVESLVLIKVKNTNKIFGGYSSIGFSSLGCGYIVEYGYRFYNSSNNFIFSFEDGDDTQNMKISRVVKETQAIMVHKENAFSFGWGSLVMSGNGLYANNSSQSYENKLKTATVYTIEEIEVFTVNRKCEDLIL
;
A
#
# COMPACT_ATOMS: atom_id res chain seq x y z
N TYR A 1 7.19 11.49 -41.61
CA TYR A 1 5.86 11.72 -41.01
C TYR A 1 5.04 12.79 -41.72
N ILE A 2 5.28 14.11 -41.56
CA ILE A 2 4.36 15.16 -42.10
C ILE A 2 3.98 14.99 -43.58
N TYR A 3 4.92 14.59 -44.43
CA TYR A 3 4.68 14.42 -45.87
C TYR A 3 4.16 13.02 -46.26
N THR A 4 4.43 11.99 -45.45
CA THR A 4 4.28 10.58 -45.87
C THR A 4 3.40 9.74 -44.94
N GLY A 5 3.09 10.22 -43.74
CA GLY A 5 2.50 9.43 -42.65
C GLY A 5 3.42 8.36 -42.06
N GLU A 6 4.61 8.15 -42.63
CA GLU A 6 5.52 7.07 -42.23
C GLU A 6 6.61 7.57 -41.26
N LEU A 7 6.95 6.71 -40.29
CA LEU A 7 7.97 6.96 -39.27
C LEU A 7 8.57 5.63 -38.80
N ASP A 8 9.91 5.59 -38.69
CA ASP A 8 10.64 4.46 -38.10
C ASP A 8 11.39 4.93 -36.85
N LEU A 9 11.11 4.28 -35.71
CA LEU A 9 11.66 4.59 -34.40
C LEU A 9 12.68 3.54 -33.91
N THR A 10 13.00 2.53 -34.73
CA THR A 10 13.79 1.37 -34.29
C THR A 10 15.24 1.73 -33.95
N GLU A 11 15.86 2.64 -34.70
CA GLU A 11 17.25 3.09 -34.49
C GLU A 11 17.36 4.41 -33.71
N GLN A 12 16.23 4.97 -33.24
CA GLN A 12 16.23 6.24 -32.52
C GLN A 12 16.56 6.06 -31.04
N SER A 13 17.32 7.01 -30.47
CA SER A 13 17.56 7.05 -29.02
C SER A 13 16.25 7.35 -28.29
N GLY A 14 16.13 6.90 -27.04
CA GLY A 14 14.95 7.22 -26.24
C GLY A 14 14.79 8.74 -26.00
N GLU A 15 15.89 9.49 -25.97
CA GLU A 15 15.88 10.95 -25.88
C GLU A 15 15.26 11.58 -27.14
N ASN A 16 15.69 11.16 -28.34
CA ASN A 16 15.10 11.63 -29.59
C ASN A 16 13.60 11.29 -29.68
N ILE A 17 13.20 10.12 -29.18
CA ILE A 17 11.79 9.69 -29.16
C ILE A 17 10.99 10.56 -28.18
N LEU A 18 11.56 10.92 -27.03
CA LEU A 18 10.93 11.83 -26.07
C LEU A 18 10.82 13.26 -26.62
N ASP A 19 11.84 13.76 -27.31
CA ASP A 19 11.79 15.06 -27.99
C ASP A 19 10.74 15.06 -29.11
N LEU A 20 10.62 13.95 -29.84
CA LEU A 20 9.56 13.77 -30.83
C LEU A 20 8.17 13.81 -30.19
N LEU A 21 8.01 13.24 -29.00
CA LEU A 21 6.76 13.33 -28.24
C LEU A 21 6.39 14.79 -27.96
N VAL A 22 7.34 15.57 -27.44
CA VAL A 22 7.14 17.01 -27.16
C VAL A 22 6.78 17.76 -28.44
N ALA A 23 7.55 17.58 -29.52
CA ALA A 23 7.28 18.22 -30.80
C ALA A 23 5.90 17.84 -31.38
N SER A 24 5.47 16.59 -31.19
CA SER A 24 4.17 16.13 -31.68
C SER A 24 2.99 16.74 -30.90
N ASP A 25 3.15 17.02 -29.60
CA ASP A 25 2.15 17.77 -28.81
C ASP A 25 2.11 19.25 -29.25
N GLU A 26 3.27 19.90 -29.37
CA GLU A 26 3.38 21.32 -29.79
C GLU A 26 2.79 21.56 -31.19
N LEU A 27 2.99 20.61 -32.11
CA LEU A 27 2.46 20.68 -33.48
C LEU A 27 1.05 20.11 -33.62
N LEU A 28 0.42 19.67 -32.53
CA LEU A 28 -0.93 19.09 -32.50
C LEU A 28 -1.08 17.88 -33.45
N LEU A 29 -0.05 17.04 -33.52
CA LEU A 29 -0.03 15.81 -34.31
C LEU A 29 -0.54 14.63 -33.47
N GLU A 30 -1.83 14.63 -33.15
CA GLU A 30 -2.46 13.71 -32.18
C GLU A 30 -2.15 12.22 -32.44
N GLU A 31 -2.25 11.76 -33.69
CA GLU A 31 -1.97 10.36 -34.04
C GLU A 31 -0.51 9.97 -33.76
N LEU A 32 0.43 10.87 -34.07
CA LEU A 32 1.85 10.67 -33.79
C LEU A 32 2.12 10.70 -32.29
N PHE A 33 1.51 11.66 -31.58
CA PHE A 33 1.67 11.82 -30.14
C PHE A 33 1.24 10.57 -29.38
N GLU A 34 0.07 10.01 -29.71
CA GLU A 34 -0.40 8.75 -29.13
C GLU A 34 0.50 7.57 -29.49
N HIS A 35 0.95 7.47 -30.74
CA HIS A 35 1.85 6.40 -31.18
C HIS A 35 3.20 6.43 -30.45
N VAL A 36 3.78 7.62 -30.25
CA VAL A 36 5.06 7.78 -29.56
C VAL A 36 4.94 7.46 -28.07
N GLN A 37 3.83 7.83 -27.41
CA GLN A 37 3.57 7.42 -26.02
C GLN A 37 3.58 5.88 -25.90
N ASP A 38 2.87 5.19 -26.79
CA ASP A 38 2.79 3.73 -26.77
C ASP A 38 4.13 3.07 -27.04
N TYR A 39 4.91 3.61 -27.98
CA TYR A 39 6.24 3.12 -28.26
C TYR A 39 7.18 3.25 -27.04
N LEU A 40 7.13 4.38 -26.32
CA LEU A 40 7.92 4.58 -25.10
C LEU A 40 7.57 3.57 -24.01
N ILE A 41 6.28 3.31 -23.81
CA ILE A 41 5.77 2.38 -22.79
C ILE A 41 6.12 0.93 -23.14
N GLU A 42 5.87 0.51 -24.38
CA GLU A 42 5.94 -0.90 -24.78
C GLU A 42 7.32 -1.35 -25.26
N LYS A 43 8.10 -0.46 -25.88
CA LYS A 43 9.37 -0.81 -26.54
C LYS A 43 10.59 -0.22 -25.85
N GLN A 44 10.46 0.94 -25.19
CA GLN A 44 11.57 1.64 -24.51
C GLN A 44 11.47 1.60 -22.97
N THR A 45 10.75 0.62 -22.42
CA THR A 45 10.52 0.46 -20.97
C THR A 45 11.80 0.56 -20.13
N ASN A 46 12.89 -0.07 -20.57
CA ASN A 46 14.17 -0.05 -19.84
C ASN A 46 14.80 1.34 -19.85
N TRP A 47 14.84 2.00 -21.01
CA TRP A 47 15.38 3.34 -21.14
C TRP A 47 14.57 4.35 -20.31
N VAL A 48 13.24 4.25 -20.30
CA VAL A 48 12.36 5.08 -19.46
C VAL A 48 12.69 4.90 -17.98
N ARG A 49 12.95 3.67 -17.52
CA ARG A 49 13.32 3.39 -16.13
C ARG A 49 14.70 3.93 -15.75
N GLU A 50 15.66 3.89 -16.66
CA GLU A 50 17.01 4.43 -16.42
C GLU A 50 17.00 5.98 -16.41
N ASN A 51 16.13 6.60 -17.19
CA ASN A 51 16.06 8.05 -17.38
C ASN A 51 14.81 8.67 -16.73
N PHE A 52 14.34 8.04 -15.66
CA PHE A 52 13.00 8.24 -15.14
C PHE A 52 12.70 9.68 -14.70
N ILE A 53 13.66 10.35 -14.05
CA ILE A 53 13.50 11.76 -13.63
C ILE A 53 13.40 12.69 -14.85
N PHE A 54 14.19 12.43 -15.88
CA PHE A 54 14.17 13.20 -17.13
C PHE A 54 12.83 13.04 -17.87
N VAL A 55 12.35 11.81 -17.99
CA VAL A 55 11.04 11.52 -18.58
C VAL A 55 9.93 12.20 -17.78
N LEU A 56 9.87 12.02 -16.46
CA LEU A 56 8.88 12.65 -15.59
C LEU A 56 8.84 14.17 -15.75
N ASN A 57 10.00 14.83 -15.68
CA ASN A 57 10.12 16.27 -15.83
C ASN A 57 9.60 16.79 -17.18
N THR A 58 9.66 15.96 -18.21
CA THR A 58 9.19 16.28 -19.56
C THR A 58 7.69 16.05 -19.67
N VAL A 59 7.21 14.84 -19.35
CA VAL A 59 5.82 14.44 -19.58
C VAL A 59 4.83 15.19 -18.68
N PHE A 60 5.23 15.59 -17.47
CA PHE A 60 4.37 16.38 -16.57
C PHE A 60 4.21 17.84 -16.98
N ARG A 61 4.95 18.31 -18.01
CA ARG A 61 4.71 19.61 -18.66
C ARG A 61 3.67 19.53 -19.77
N LEU A 62 3.37 18.32 -20.24
CA LEU A 62 2.45 18.06 -21.35
C LEU A 62 1.10 17.63 -20.78
N ASP A 63 0.09 18.50 -20.80
CA ASP A 63 -1.21 18.23 -20.19
C ASP A 63 -1.92 17.01 -20.81
N ASN A 64 -1.70 16.77 -22.10
CA ASN A 64 -2.29 15.67 -22.87
C ASN A 64 -1.60 14.32 -22.65
N CYS A 65 -0.43 14.28 -22.01
CA CYS A 65 0.41 13.07 -21.89
C CYS A 65 -0.03 12.14 -20.74
N LYS A 66 -1.35 11.93 -20.58
CA LYS A 66 -1.90 11.20 -19.42
C LYS A 66 -1.44 9.75 -19.36
N ARG A 67 -1.35 9.06 -20.49
CA ARG A 67 -0.99 7.63 -20.55
C ARG A 67 0.41 7.39 -20.01
N LEU A 68 1.39 8.16 -20.49
CA LEU A 68 2.77 8.03 -20.05
C LEU A 68 2.98 8.58 -18.62
N GLN A 69 2.27 9.66 -18.24
CA GLN A 69 2.22 10.12 -16.84
C GLN A 69 1.75 9.02 -15.89
N ASP A 70 0.62 8.36 -16.21
CA ASP A 70 0.04 7.29 -15.39
C ASP A 70 0.97 6.07 -15.34
N TYR A 71 1.58 5.70 -16.47
CA TYR A 71 2.59 4.63 -16.53
C TYR A 71 3.79 4.92 -15.60
N CYS A 72 4.31 6.15 -15.63
CA CYS A 72 5.37 6.55 -14.70
C CYS A 72 4.88 6.51 -13.25
N LEU A 73 3.70 7.06 -12.94
CA LEU A 73 3.17 7.05 -11.58
C LEU A 73 2.92 5.64 -11.02
N GLU A 74 2.43 4.71 -11.82
CA GLU A 74 2.30 3.30 -11.42
C GLU A 74 3.66 2.62 -11.28
N SER A 75 4.65 2.96 -12.10
CA SER A 75 6.02 2.45 -11.96
C SER A 75 6.67 2.90 -10.64
N ILE A 76 6.47 4.16 -10.23
CA ILE A 76 6.90 4.66 -8.91
C ILE A 76 6.25 3.84 -7.81
N ARG A 77 4.93 3.60 -7.92
CA ARG A 77 4.17 2.87 -6.90
C ARG A 77 4.71 1.45 -6.67
N GLU A 78 5.19 0.78 -7.72
CA GLU A 78 5.72 -0.58 -7.63
C GLU A 78 7.09 -0.65 -6.93
N ASP A 79 7.98 0.31 -7.17
CA ASP A 79 9.30 0.40 -6.52
C ASP A 79 9.82 1.85 -6.45
N LEU A 80 9.76 2.44 -5.25
CA LEU A 80 10.17 3.84 -5.00
C LEU A 80 11.67 4.02 -4.79
N LEU A 81 12.40 2.97 -4.42
CA LEU A 81 13.82 3.11 -4.05
C LEU A 81 14.70 3.53 -5.24
N PRO A 82 14.56 2.97 -6.45
CA PRO A 82 15.31 3.43 -7.62
C PRO A 82 15.02 4.88 -7.98
N PHE A 83 13.78 5.33 -7.79
CA PHE A 83 13.36 6.71 -8.05
C PHE A 83 14.09 7.70 -7.13
N PHE A 84 14.04 7.46 -5.81
CA PHE A 84 14.73 8.32 -4.84
C PHE A 84 16.26 8.20 -4.92
N SER A 85 16.78 6.99 -5.11
CA SER A 85 18.24 6.73 -5.15
C SER A 85 18.90 7.18 -6.45
N SER A 86 18.13 7.65 -7.43
CA SER A 86 18.67 8.20 -8.67
C SER A 86 19.55 9.42 -8.38
N LYS A 87 20.73 9.48 -9.00
CA LYS A 87 21.61 10.66 -8.94
C LYS A 87 20.93 11.92 -9.49
N SER A 88 19.98 11.75 -10.39
CA SER A 88 19.22 12.85 -10.98
C SER A 88 18.03 13.28 -10.12
N PHE A 89 17.70 12.56 -9.04
CA PHE A 89 16.54 12.88 -8.18
C PHE A 89 16.50 14.35 -7.73
N PRO A 90 17.62 15.00 -7.29
CA PRO A 90 17.59 16.41 -6.89
C PRO A 90 17.11 17.38 -7.98
N SER A 91 17.12 16.97 -9.25
CA SER A 91 16.62 17.77 -10.39
C SER A 91 15.12 17.61 -10.67
N ILE A 92 14.38 16.81 -9.89
CA ILE A 92 12.95 16.62 -10.10
C ILE A 92 12.18 17.93 -9.89
N ASN A 93 11.19 18.18 -10.75
CA ASN A 93 10.35 19.35 -10.66
C ASN A 93 9.53 19.35 -9.34
N LYS A 94 9.46 20.53 -8.71
CA LYS A 94 8.71 20.79 -7.47
C LYS A 94 7.29 20.22 -7.48
N GLN A 95 6.53 20.42 -8.57
CA GLN A 95 5.12 20.00 -8.64
C GLN A 95 4.98 18.48 -8.69
N ILE A 96 5.90 17.80 -9.37
CA ILE A 96 5.92 16.33 -9.44
C ILE A 96 6.21 15.77 -8.05
N LEU A 97 7.24 16.28 -7.37
CA LEU A 97 7.58 15.84 -6.02
C LEU A 97 6.43 16.10 -5.02
N LEU A 98 5.75 17.25 -5.11
CA LEU A 98 4.55 17.52 -4.32
C LEU A 98 3.44 16.50 -4.60
N GLY A 99 3.20 16.17 -5.87
CA GLY A 99 2.22 15.16 -6.28
C GLY A 99 2.54 13.78 -5.71
N VAL A 100 3.81 13.36 -5.78
CA VAL A 100 4.28 12.10 -5.19
C VAL A 100 4.05 12.09 -3.67
N LEU A 101 4.49 13.13 -2.95
CA LEU A 101 4.40 13.18 -1.49
C LEU A 101 2.96 13.35 -0.96
N LYS A 102 1.99 13.79 -1.78
CA LYS A 102 0.58 13.78 -1.36
C LYS A 102 -0.03 12.37 -1.27
N ARG A 103 0.59 11.38 -1.91
CA ARG A 103 0.06 10.01 -1.97
C ARG A 103 0.19 9.28 -0.64
N ASP A 104 -0.85 8.53 -0.28
CA ASP A 104 -0.90 7.69 0.92
C ASP A 104 -0.50 6.22 0.65
N ASP A 105 -0.21 5.87 -0.61
CA ASP A 105 0.06 4.52 -1.07
C ASP A 105 1.55 4.26 -1.41
N LEU A 106 2.43 5.22 -1.11
CA LEU A 106 3.87 5.05 -1.30
C LEU A 106 4.44 3.98 -0.36
N GLN A 107 5.28 3.11 -0.91
CA GLN A 107 5.88 1.97 -0.21
C GLN A 107 7.34 2.25 0.19
N ILE A 108 7.53 3.25 1.03
CA ILE A 108 8.87 3.66 1.48
C ILE A 108 8.77 4.25 2.89
N GLU A 109 9.80 4.01 3.70
CA GLU A 109 9.85 4.56 5.05
C GLU A 109 9.89 6.08 5.02
N GLU A 110 9.16 6.72 5.94
CA GLU A 110 9.06 8.18 5.96
C GLU A 110 10.41 8.83 6.21
N ILE A 111 11.30 8.17 6.94
CA ILE A 111 12.66 8.68 7.16
C ILE A 111 13.49 8.72 5.88
N ILE A 112 13.30 7.76 4.97
CA ILE A 112 14.00 7.78 3.68
C ILE A 112 13.49 8.94 2.83
N ILE A 113 12.17 9.16 2.82
CA ILE A 113 11.57 10.32 2.16
C ILE A 113 12.11 11.63 2.72
N TRP A 114 12.25 11.74 4.05
CA TRP A 114 12.84 12.90 4.71
C TRP A 114 14.27 13.15 4.22
N ASP A 115 15.13 12.12 4.25
CA ASP A 115 16.53 12.23 3.83
C ASP A 115 16.67 12.73 2.38
N TYR A 116 15.84 12.20 1.46
CA TYR A 116 15.85 12.65 0.07
C TYR A 116 15.21 14.02 -0.14
N LEU A 117 14.16 14.36 0.62
CA LEU A 117 13.57 15.69 0.57
C LEU A 117 14.57 16.76 1.01
N ILE A 118 15.37 16.49 2.04
CA ILE A 118 16.43 17.40 2.48
C ILE A 118 17.49 17.55 1.39
N LYS A 119 17.96 16.45 0.78
CA LYS A 119 18.91 16.50 -0.35
C LYS A 119 18.38 17.34 -1.52
N TRP A 120 17.11 17.12 -1.89
CA TRP A 120 16.44 17.90 -2.92
C TRP A 120 16.32 19.37 -2.53
N GLY A 121 15.92 19.66 -1.30
CA GLY A 121 15.79 21.03 -0.80
C GLY A 121 17.10 21.80 -0.82
N ILE A 122 18.20 21.16 -0.44
CA ILE A 122 19.55 21.75 -0.48
C ILE A 122 19.94 22.10 -1.92
N GLU A 123 19.80 21.16 -2.86
CA GLU A 123 20.15 21.37 -4.26
C GLU A 123 19.29 22.45 -4.93
N GLN A 124 18.01 22.54 -4.53
CA GLN A 124 17.08 23.52 -5.08
C GLN A 124 17.13 24.89 -4.39
N THR A 125 17.88 25.03 -3.28
CA THR A 125 18.04 26.30 -2.59
C THR A 125 19.28 27.02 -3.09
N PRO A 126 19.15 28.20 -3.73
CA PRO A 126 20.30 28.97 -4.19
C PRO A 126 21.29 29.24 -3.06
N GLY A 127 22.57 28.95 -3.27
CA GLY A 127 23.65 29.16 -2.30
C GLY A 127 23.92 28.00 -1.33
N LEU A 128 23.09 26.95 -1.30
CA LEU A 128 23.33 25.76 -0.48
C LEU A 128 23.82 24.55 -1.30
N GLY A 129 23.31 24.36 -2.52
CA GLY A 129 23.77 23.31 -3.44
C GLY A 129 25.24 23.47 -3.83
N ASN A 130 25.93 22.35 -4.09
CA ASN A 130 27.36 22.16 -4.47
C ASN A 130 28.47 22.94 -3.71
N GLU A 131 28.18 24.05 -3.03
CA GLU A 131 29.15 24.93 -2.36
C GLU A 131 29.05 24.86 -0.82
N ASN A 132 27.96 24.31 -0.25
CA ASN A 132 27.75 24.29 1.21
C ASN A 132 26.94 23.07 1.72
N CYS A 133 27.29 21.85 1.29
CA CYS A 133 26.61 20.62 1.74
C CYS A 133 26.85 20.28 3.23
N ASP A 134 27.84 20.90 3.87
CA ASP A 134 28.13 20.71 5.29
C ASP A 134 27.34 21.70 6.16
N ARG A 135 26.36 21.16 6.89
CA ARG A 135 25.52 21.89 7.85
C ARG A 135 26.34 22.63 8.92
N GLU A 136 27.58 22.21 9.18
CA GLU A 136 28.46 22.82 10.20
C GLU A 136 28.73 24.31 9.93
N ASN A 137 28.65 24.74 8.66
CA ASN A 137 28.92 26.12 8.26
C ASN A 137 27.64 26.97 8.04
N TRP A 138 26.46 26.40 8.27
CA TRP A 138 25.20 27.08 7.98
C TRP A 138 24.89 28.16 9.00
N ASN A 139 24.57 29.36 8.51
CA ASN A 139 24.08 30.47 9.30
C ASN A 139 22.53 30.49 9.32
N TYR A 140 21.94 31.50 9.96
CA TYR A 140 20.48 31.62 10.05
C TYR A 140 19.80 31.81 8.68
N GLU A 141 20.40 32.61 7.80
CA GLU A 141 19.87 32.90 6.45
C GLU A 141 19.84 31.64 5.58
N ASP A 142 20.83 30.75 5.73
CA ASP A 142 20.88 29.45 5.07
C ASP A 142 19.67 28.58 5.45
N TYR A 143 19.38 28.46 6.75
CA TYR A 143 18.19 27.74 7.22
C TYR A 143 16.89 28.42 6.77
N GLU A 144 16.83 29.75 6.75
CA GLU A 144 15.65 30.47 6.30
C GLU A 144 15.39 30.25 4.80
N ALA A 145 16.44 30.25 3.97
CA ALA A 145 16.36 29.96 2.55
C ALA A 145 15.84 28.53 2.31
N LEU A 146 16.40 27.53 3.01
CA LEU A 146 15.94 26.14 2.89
C LEU A 146 14.50 25.98 3.39
N LYS A 147 14.12 26.65 4.47
CA LYS A 147 12.74 26.68 4.98
C LYS A 147 11.77 27.17 3.91
N ASN A 148 12.12 28.24 3.21
CA ASN A 148 11.29 28.80 2.14
C ASN A 148 11.14 27.83 0.96
N THR A 149 12.20 27.10 0.61
CA THR A 149 12.16 26.04 -0.42
C THR A 149 11.26 24.87 -0.01
N LEU A 150 11.37 24.43 1.24
CA LEU A 150 10.70 23.23 1.75
C LEU A 150 9.31 23.46 2.36
N ASN A 151 8.85 24.71 2.50
CA ASN A 151 7.63 25.06 3.23
C ASN A 151 6.36 24.30 2.81
N GLN A 152 6.19 24.01 1.51
CA GLN A 152 5.05 23.27 0.97
C GLN A 152 5.17 21.76 1.16
N PHE A 153 6.38 21.28 1.42
CA PHE A 153 6.69 19.86 1.57
C PHE A 153 6.65 19.41 3.03
N ILE A 154 7.11 20.23 3.97
CA ILE A 154 7.14 19.90 5.40
C ILE A 154 5.77 19.40 5.91
N PRO A 155 4.63 20.05 5.59
CA PRO A 155 3.32 19.57 6.03
C PRO A 155 2.88 18.23 5.41
N LEU A 156 3.53 17.77 4.33
CA LEU A 156 3.22 16.50 3.67
C LEU A 156 3.98 15.31 4.27
N ILE A 157 5.01 15.58 5.09
CA ILE A 157 5.79 14.56 5.77
C ILE A 157 4.99 13.95 6.91
N ARG A 158 4.95 12.62 6.94
CA ARG A 158 4.22 11.84 7.95
C ARG A 158 5.12 11.60 9.15
N PHE A 159 5.51 12.65 9.89
CA PHE A 159 6.50 12.51 10.98
C PHE A 159 6.11 11.47 12.05
N ALA A 160 4.83 11.16 12.22
CA ALA A 160 4.39 10.05 13.08
C ALA A 160 4.92 8.68 12.60
N GLY A 161 5.25 8.54 11.32
CA GLY A 161 5.92 7.38 10.73
C GLY A 161 7.44 7.40 10.84
N ILE A 162 8.05 8.37 11.52
CA ILE A 162 9.50 8.43 11.78
C ILE A 162 9.76 7.92 13.19
N SER A 163 10.79 7.09 13.38
CA SER A 163 11.14 6.56 14.70
C SER A 163 11.69 7.66 15.63
N HIS A 164 11.61 7.47 16.95
CA HIS A 164 12.19 8.42 17.90
C HIS A 164 13.71 8.60 17.69
N ALA A 165 14.44 7.50 17.42
CA ALA A 165 15.87 7.57 17.15
C ALA A 165 16.15 8.39 15.88
N ASP A 166 15.47 8.09 14.78
CA ASP A 166 15.62 8.83 13.54
C ASP A 166 15.20 10.30 13.66
N PHE A 167 14.15 10.58 14.42
CA PHE A 167 13.75 11.96 14.70
C PHE A 167 14.89 12.73 15.38
N PHE A 168 15.50 12.16 16.42
CA PHE A 168 16.60 12.80 17.13
C PHE A 168 17.86 12.95 16.29
N ASP A 169 18.19 11.97 15.46
CA ASP A 169 19.45 11.92 14.72
C ASP A 169 19.38 12.65 13.37
N LYS A 170 18.21 12.64 12.70
CA LYS A 170 18.08 13.10 11.31
C LYS A 170 17.08 14.25 11.12
N VAL A 171 16.03 14.36 11.93
CA VAL A 171 15.02 15.43 11.79
C VAL A 171 15.37 16.64 12.66
N ARG A 172 15.67 16.43 13.94
CA ARG A 172 16.04 17.45 14.92
C ARG A 172 17.19 18.37 14.47
N PRO A 173 18.24 17.89 13.78
CA PRO A 173 19.27 18.75 13.19
C PRO A 173 18.76 19.89 12.30
N TYR A 174 17.56 19.73 11.73
CA TYR A 174 16.89 20.66 10.82
C TYR A 174 15.68 21.34 11.49
N ARG A 175 15.63 21.44 12.82
CA ARG A 175 14.52 22.10 13.54
C ARG A 175 14.16 23.48 12.95
N ASN A 176 15.14 24.27 12.54
CA ASN A 176 14.92 25.66 12.08
C ASN A 176 14.10 25.76 10.79
N ILE A 177 14.04 24.70 9.97
CA ILE A 177 13.19 24.68 8.76
C ILE A 177 11.76 24.19 9.03
N ILE A 178 11.50 23.63 10.21
CA ILE A 178 10.17 23.19 10.62
C ILE A 178 9.54 24.34 11.41
N THR A 179 8.27 24.66 11.13
CA THR A 179 7.53 25.67 11.92
C THR A 179 7.32 25.18 13.35
N ASP A 180 7.45 26.08 14.33
CA ASP A 180 7.40 25.74 15.77
C ASP A 180 6.16 24.92 16.14
N ASN A 181 4.97 25.27 15.62
CA ASN A 181 3.75 24.50 15.86
C ASN A 181 3.87 23.01 15.45
N ILE A 182 4.44 22.75 14.27
CA ILE A 182 4.65 21.37 13.79
C ILE A 182 5.71 20.68 14.65
N TYR A 183 6.79 21.39 15.00
CA TYR A 183 7.88 20.82 15.77
C TYR A 183 7.46 20.44 17.19
N GLU A 184 6.71 21.31 17.88
CA GLU A 184 6.17 21.05 19.22
C GLU A 184 5.23 19.85 19.21
N GLU A 185 4.35 19.74 18.22
CA GLU A 185 3.48 18.57 18.03
C GLU A 185 4.31 17.27 17.86
N ILE A 186 5.34 17.27 17.01
CA ILE A 186 6.22 16.10 16.82
C ILE A 186 6.97 15.76 18.14
N GLU A 187 7.41 16.76 18.89
CA GLU A 187 8.13 16.53 20.13
C GLU A 187 7.20 15.94 21.22
N GLU A 188 5.97 16.44 21.34
CA GLU A 188 4.95 15.87 22.22
C GLU A 188 4.56 14.45 21.79
N PHE A 189 4.49 14.20 20.48
CA PHE A 189 4.25 12.87 19.92
C PHE A 189 5.22 11.83 20.48
N HIS A 190 6.50 12.18 20.44
CA HIS A 190 7.60 11.32 20.85
C HIS A 190 7.77 11.22 22.38
N LYS A 191 7.01 12.00 23.16
CA LYS A 191 6.96 11.95 24.63
C LYS A 191 5.77 11.15 25.17
N ASP A 192 5.05 10.42 24.31
CA ASP A 192 3.86 9.60 24.65
C ASP A 192 2.70 10.42 25.29
N ALA A 193 2.60 11.73 25.03
CA ALA A 193 1.69 12.62 25.76
C ALA A 193 0.27 12.73 25.17
N LEU A 194 0.07 12.66 23.84
CA LEU A 194 -1.25 12.92 23.21
C LEU A 194 -1.43 12.20 21.84
N PRO A 195 -2.67 11.84 21.44
CA PRO A 195 -3.01 11.50 20.06
C PRO A 195 -3.12 12.79 19.24
N ILE A 196 -2.28 12.94 18.22
CA ILE A 196 -2.16 14.21 17.47
C ILE A 196 -3.20 14.28 16.36
N THR A 197 -3.96 15.38 16.34
CA THR A 197 -5.12 15.57 15.45
C THR A 197 -4.75 16.24 14.11
N THR A 198 -3.58 16.86 14.04
CA THR A 198 -3.06 17.66 12.91
C THR A 198 -2.05 16.89 12.05
N MET A 199 -1.45 15.83 12.58
CA MET A 199 -0.43 15.07 11.89
C MET A 199 -1.04 14.07 10.94
N LEU A 200 -0.54 14.10 9.70
CA LEU A 200 -0.92 13.15 8.69
C LEU A 200 -0.47 11.72 9.11
N PRO A 201 -1.33 10.70 8.93
CA PRO A 201 -0.98 9.34 9.33
C PRO A 201 0.18 8.78 8.48
N PRO A 202 1.06 7.92 9.05
CA PRO A 202 2.07 7.16 8.33
C PRO A 202 1.57 6.53 7.02
N ARG A 203 2.41 6.60 5.99
CA ARG A 203 2.20 5.85 4.75
C ARG A 203 2.41 4.37 5.06
N ILE A 204 1.32 3.59 5.10
CA ILE A 204 1.41 2.16 5.30
C ILE A 204 1.74 1.54 3.94
N GLY A 205 2.97 1.05 3.78
CA GLY A 205 3.39 0.27 2.62
C GLY A 205 2.65 -1.08 2.58
N LEU A 206 1.45 -1.07 2.02
CA LEU A 206 0.60 -2.23 1.83
C LEU A 206 0.59 -2.61 0.34
N ILE A 207 1.25 -3.72 -0.01
CA ILE A 207 1.11 -4.33 -1.35
C ILE A 207 -0.18 -5.15 -1.33
N PHE A 208 -1.22 -4.58 -1.94
CA PHE A 208 -2.55 -5.19 -1.95
C PHE A 208 -3.32 -4.81 -3.22
N LYS A 209 -3.70 -5.82 -4.01
CA LYS A 209 -4.53 -5.68 -5.21
C LYS A 209 -5.74 -6.61 -5.09
N SER A 210 -6.83 -6.05 -4.58
CA SER A 210 -8.12 -6.73 -4.42
C SER A 210 -9.18 -6.10 -5.32
N ASN A 211 -10.09 -6.93 -5.81
CA ASN A 211 -11.28 -6.49 -6.51
C ASN A 211 -12.49 -6.32 -5.57
N ILE A 212 -12.36 -6.70 -4.29
CA ILE A 212 -13.43 -6.72 -3.30
C ILE A 212 -13.38 -5.50 -2.37
N ILE A 213 -12.19 -5.13 -1.87
CA ILE A 213 -12.02 -4.00 -0.93
C ILE A 213 -10.94 -3.02 -1.39
N ASN A 214 -11.06 -1.78 -0.94
CA ASN A 214 -10.07 -0.73 -1.14
C ASN A 214 -8.91 -0.82 -0.11
N GLN A 215 -7.90 0.05 -0.27
CA GLN A 215 -6.76 0.12 0.65
C GLN A 215 -7.12 0.61 2.06
N LYS A 216 -8.18 1.42 2.24
CA LYS A 216 -8.60 1.90 3.57
C LYS A 216 -9.10 0.75 4.44
N LEU A 217 -9.96 -0.11 3.90
CA LEU A 217 -10.39 -1.36 4.55
C LEU A 217 -9.21 -2.33 4.75
N ALA A 218 -8.34 -2.40 3.74
CA ALA A 218 -6.97 -2.92 3.80
C ALA A 218 -6.30 -2.69 5.17
N LYS A 219 -6.10 -1.40 5.47
CA LYS A 219 -5.40 -0.90 6.66
C LYS A 219 -6.10 -1.32 7.96
N ILE A 220 -7.43 -1.25 8.03
CA ILE A 220 -8.18 -1.66 9.22
C ILE A 220 -7.97 -3.15 9.51
N ILE A 221 -8.07 -4.01 8.49
CA ILE A 221 -7.85 -5.46 8.65
C ILE A 221 -6.41 -5.73 9.15
N ILE A 222 -5.41 -5.06 8.56
CA ILE A 222 -4.01 -5.20 8.98
C ILE A 222 -3.80 -4.77 10.44
N ASN A 223 -4.44 -3.69 10.89
CA ASN A 223 -4.37 -3.27 12.29
C ASN A 223 -4.92 -4.37 13.22
N TRP A 224 -6.01 -5.03 12.83
CA TRP A 224 -6.53 -6.19 13.55
C TRP A 224 -5.59 -7.39 13.50
N ILE A 225 -4.89 -7.67 12.40
CA ILE A 225 -3.86 -8.73 12.37
C ILE A 225 -2.76 -8.48 13.42
N ASN A 226 -2.45 -7.22 13.72
CA ASN A 226 -1.45 -6.82 14.71
C ASN A 226 -1.98 -6.68 16.14
N ASN A 227 -3.25 -7.04 16.42
CA ASN A 227 -3.92 -6.80 17.70
C ASN A 227 -3.90 -5.32 18.13
N LYS A 228 -3.98 -4.41 17.16
CA LYS A 228 -4.07 -2.97 17.39
C LYS A 228 -5.50 -2.48 17.10
N ASP A 229 -5.87 -1.33 17.65
CA ASP A 229 -7.19 -0.73 17.39
C ASP A 229 -7.42 -0.51 15.89
N ALA A 230 -8.69 -0.57 15.46
CA ALA A 230 -9.07 -0.38 14.05
C ALA A 230 -8.51 0.93 13.47
N MET A 231 -8.52 2.00 14.29
CA MET A 231 -8.00 3.33 13.97
C MET A 231 -6.54 3.54 14.42
N TYR A 232 -5.85 2.48 14.87
CA TYR A 232 -4.48 2.61 15.29
C TYR A 232 -3.60 3.06 14.12
N ILE A 233 -3.00 4.23 14.27
CA ILE A 233 -2.01 4.74 13.36
C ILE A 233 -0.66 4.23 13.85
N ASN A 234 0.05 3.48 13.01
CA ASN A 234 1.29 2.87 13.41
C ASN A 234 2.42 3.89 13.46
N ASN A 235 2.71 4.37 14.66
CA ASN A 235 3.68 5.44 14.85
C ASN A 235 5.16 4.97 14.94
N ARG A 236 5.40 3.73 14.55
CA ARG A 236 6.73 3.11 14.52
C ARG A 236 6.78 2.33 13.22
N ASN A 237 7.87 2.47 12.45
CA ASN A 237 8.23 1.71 11.24
C ASN A 237 7.47 0.38 11.18
N GLY A 238 6.27 0.44 10.60
CA GLY A 238 5.35 -0.66 10.69
C GLY A 238 5.81 -1.80 9.82
N PRO A 239 5.54 -3.07 10.19
CA PRO A 239 5.89 -4.16 9.31
C PRO A 239 5.22 -3.94 7.96
N PHE A 240 6.01 -3.93 6.89
CA PHE A 240 5.48 -3.86 5.54
C PHE A 240 4.69 -5.14 5.28
N TYR A 241 3.41 -4.99 4.94
CA TYR A 241 2.54 -6.12 4.65
C TYR A 241 2.50 -6.35 3.15
N LYS A 242 2.86 -7.58 2.75
CA LYS A 242 2.65 -8.07 1.40
C LYS A 242 1.53 -9.10 1.40
N LEU A 243 0.37 -8.71 0.89
CA LEU A 243 -0.79 -9.57 0.71
C LEU A 243 -0.76 -10.17 -0.70
N ASN A 244 -0.28 -11.41 -0.82
CA ASN A 244 -0.22 -12.09 -2.12
C ASN A 244 -1.47 -12.92 -2.36
N ILE A 245 -2.17 -12.65 -3.46
CA ILE A 245 -3.36 -13.42 -3.81
C ILE A 245 -3.00 -14.85 -4.24
N ILE A 246 -3.56 -15.84 -3.55
CA ILE A 246 -3.35 -17.27 -3.85
C ILE A 246 -4.58 -17.94 -4.45
N TYR A 247 -5.77 -17.37 -4.24
CA TYR A 247 -7.02 -17.86 -4.79
C TYR A 247 -7.92 -16.69 -5.17
N ARG A 248 -8.54 -16.77 -6.36
CA ARG A 248 -9.57 -15.83 -6.81
C ARG A 248 -10.70 -16.60 -7.47
N GLY A 249 -11.94 -16.40 -7.03
CA GLY A 249 -13.12 -17.11 -7.52
C GLY A 249 -13.32 -16.97 -9.04
N SER A 250 -13.17 -15.77 -9.59
CA SER A 250 -13.23 -15.54 -11.04
C SER A 250 -12.11 -16.22 -11.85
N ARG A 251 -10.95 -16.51 -11.23
CA ARG A 251 -9.80 -17.15 -11.87
C ARG A 251 -9.80 -18.67 -11.71
N ASP A 252 -10.09 -19.14 -10.50
CA ASP A 252 -9.92 -20.54 -10.08
C ASP A 252 -11.25 -21.31 -9.98
N GLY A 253 -12.37 -20.61 -10.13
CA GLY A 253 -13.73 -21.15 -9.99
C GLY A 253 -14.17 -21.27 -8.53
N ILE A 254 -15.40 -20.86 -8.22
CA ILE A 254 -15.95 -20.86 -6.85
C ILE A 254 -16.51 -22.24 -6.50
N ASN A 255 -15.69 -23.09 -5.87
CA ASN A 255 -16.13 -24.38 -5.33
C ASN A 255 -15.16 -24.90 -4.24
N ASN A 256 -15.58 -25.92 -3.50
CA ASN A 256 -14.79 -26.52 -2.42
C ASN A 256 -13.44 -27.06 -2.89
N ARG A 257 -13.40 -27.69 -4.07
CA ARG A 257 -12.21 -28.40 -4.56
C ARG A 257 -11.12 -27.42 -4.95
N SER A 258 -11.44 -26.40 -5.73
CA SER A 258 -10.48 -25.37 -6.16
C SER A 258 -9.89 -24.61 -4.96
N PHE A 259 -10.74 -24.21 -4.01
CA PHE A 259 -10.30 -23.56 -2.76
C PHE A 259 -9.31 -24.44 -2.00
N ARG A 260 -9.66 -25.71 -1.74
CA ARG A 260 -8.80 -26.62 -0.98
C ARG A 260 -7.45 -26.88 -1.64
N ILE A 261 -7.40 -26.93 -2.97
CA ILE A 261 -6.14 -27.12 -3.71
C ILE A 261 -5.25 -25.88 -3.56
N ARG A 262 -5.81 -24.68 -3.71
CA ARG A 262 -5.07 -23.42 -3.70
C ARG A 262 -4.69 -22.93 -2.31
N CYS A 263 -5.56 -23.14 -1.33
CA CYS A 263 -5.42 -22.69 0.06
C CYS A 263 -5.01 -23.84 1.00
N ASN A 264 -4.28 -24.83 0.49
CA ASN A 264 -3.76 -25.91 1.31
C ASN A 264 -2.55 -25.46 2.15
N GLY A 265 -2.33 -26.13 3.27
CA GLY A 265 -1.26 -25.83 4.24
C GLY A 265 -1.65 -24.92 5.40
N ARG A 266 -0.68 -24.71 6.30
CA ARG A 266 -0.77 -23.79 7.44
C ARG A 266 -0.08 -22.48 7.11
N VAL A 267 -0.79 -21.64 6.38
CA VAL A 267 -0.27 -20.33 5.95
C VAL A 267 -1.22 -19.26 6.45
N GLU A 268 -0.68 -18.21 7.07
CA GLU A 268 -1.47 -17.05 7.50
C GLU A 268 -2.25 -16.51 6.31
N SER A 269 -3.59 -16.55 6.39
CA SER A 269 -4.47 -16.33 5.26
C SER A 269 -5.59 -15.37 5.61
N LEU A 270 -5.80 -14.38 4.74
CA LEU A 270 -6.96 -13.48 4.75
C LEU A 270 -7.92 -13.89 3.65
N VAL A 271 -9.19 -14.11 4.00
CA VAL A 271 -10.27 -14.41 3.05
C VAL A 271 -11.19 -13.21 2.95
N LEU A 272 -11.49 -12.79 1.73
CA LEU A 272 -12.45 -11.73 1.39
C LEU A 272 -13.52 -12.30 0.47
N ILE A 273 -14.78 -11.97 0.73
CA ILE A 273 -15.93 -12.59 0.06
C ILE A 273 -16.97 -11.52 -0.23
N LYS A 274 -17.27 -11.30 -1.50
CA LYS A 274 -18.39 -10.49 -1.95
C LYS A 274 -19.59 -11.39 -2.24
N VAL A 275 -20.77 -11.04 -1.75
CA VAL A 275 -21.99 -11.82 -1.94
C VAL A 275 -22.88 -11.22 -3.02
N LYS A 276 -23.53 -12.08 -3.83
CA LYS A 276 -24.38 -11.64 -4.95
C LYS A 276 -25.57 -10.81 -4.48
N ASN A 277 -25.99 -9.87 -5.32
CA ASN A 277 -27.18 -9.03 -5.15
C ASN A 277 -27.17 -8.15 -3.90
N THR A 278 -26.02 -7.98 -3.25
CA THR A 278 -25.85 -7.07 -2.11
C THR A 278 -24.45 -6.48 -2.17
N ASN A 279 -24.22 -5.35 -1.49
CA ASN A 279 -22.87 -4.80 -1.35
C ASN A 279 -22.09 -5.45 -0.19
N LYS A 280 -22.71 -6.39 0.53
CA LYS A 280 -22.13 -6.98 1.73
C LYS A 280 -20.85 -7.74 1.40
N ILE A 281 -19.88 -7.55 2.29
CA ILE A 281 -18.61 -8.25 2.23
C ILE A 281 -18.44 -8.99 3.54
N PHE A 282 -18.02 -10.24 3.44
CA PHE A 282 -17.62 -11.07 4.57
C PHE A 282 -16.16 -11.42 4.44
N GLY A 283 -15.52 -11.75 5.56
CA GLY A 283 -14.18 -12.28 5.51
C GLY A 283 -13.70 -12.78 6.85
N GLY A 284 -12.50 -13.32 6.83
CA GLY A 284 -11.85 -13.78 8.03
C GLY A 284 -10.36 -13.93 7.83
N TYR A 285 -9.62 -13.68 8.91
CA TYR A 285 -8.20 -13.92 8.99
C TYR A 285 -7.94 -15.17 9.84
N SER A 286 -7.16 -16.09 9.28
CA SER A 286 -6.66 -17.26 9.97
C SER A 286 -5.14 -17.21 10.07
N SER A 287 -4.60 -17.11 11.29
CA SER A 287 -3.14 -17.17 11.52
C SER A 287 -2.55 -18.57 11.35
N ILE A 288 -3.40 -19.57 11.10
CA ILE A 288 -2.99 -20.97 10.93
C ILE A 288 -3.42 -21.55 9.58
N GLY A 289 -4.07 -20.76 8.72
CA GLY A 289 -4.63 -21.23 7.45
C GLY A 289 -5.88 -22.12 7.61
N PHE A 290 -6.09 -23.04 6.66
CA PHE A 290 -7.34 -23.84 6.53
C PHE A 290 -7.12 -25.36 6.39
N SER A 291 -5.90 -25.85 6.54
CA SER A 291 -5.52 -27.23 6.18
C SER A 291 -5.50 -28.23 7.33
N SER A 292 -5.66 -29.50 6.93
CA SER A 292 -5.63 -30.72 7.75
C SER A 292 -4.24 -31.28 8.06
N LEU A 293 -3.17 -30.62 7.62
CA LEU A 293 -1.79 -31.10 7.78
C LEU A 293 -1.16 -30.48 9.04
N GLY A 294 -0.77 -31.32 10.01
CA GLY A 294 -0.02 -30.93 11.22
C GLY A 294 -0.70 -31.25 12.56
N CYS A 295 0.06 -31.07 13.65
CA CYS A 295 -0.35 -31.32 15.05
C CYS A 295 -1.07 -30.11 15.68
N GLY A 296 -1.73 -30.27 16.82
CA GLY A 296 -2.44 -29.16 17.49
C GLY A 296 -3.88 -29.00 17.00
N TYR A 297 -4.56 -30.13 16.79
CA TYR A 297 -6.00 -30.18 16.65
C TYR A 297 -6.62 -31.02 17.76
N ILE A 298 -7.85 -30.71 18.12
CA ILE A 298 -8.71 -31.59 18.92
C ILE A 298 -9.76 -32.23 18.02
N VAL A 299 -10.29 -33.37 18.44
CA VAL A 299 -11.45 -33.99 17.80
C VAL A 299 -12.63 -33.86 18.75
N GLU A 300 -13.67 -33.17 18.30
CA GLU A 300 -14.90 -32.97 19.06
C GLU A 300 -16.08 -33.23 18.14
N TYR A 301 -17.07 -34.02 18.59
CA TYR A 301 -18.22 -34.44 17.79
C TYR A 301 -17.88 -35.04 16.41
N GLY A 302 -16.70 -35.67 16.27
CA GLY A 302 -16.22 -36.24 15.01
C GLY A 302 -15.59 -35.24 14.04
N TYR A 303 -15.47 -33.96 14.41
CA TYR A 303 -14.82 -32.92 13.62
C TYR A 303 -13.45 -32.57 14.17
N ARG A 304 -12.53 -32.18 13.28
CA ARG A 304 -11.21 -31.67 13.68
C ARG A 304 -11.26 -30.17 13.85
N PHE A 305 -10.81 -29.68 15.00
CA PHE A 305 -10.69 -28.26 15.31
C PHE A 305 -9.24 -27.90 15.54
N TYR A 306 -8.77 -26.82 14.91
CA TYR A 306 -7.43 -26.30 15.08
C TYR A 306 -7.42 -25.03 15.92
N ASN A 307 -6.39 -24.92 16.76
CA ASN A 307 -6.31 -23.88 17.76
C ASN A 307 -5.69 -22.60 17.20
N SER A 308 -6.27 -21.44 17.52
CA SER A 308 -5.66 -20.12 17.28
C SER A 308 -6.29 -19.08 18.20
N SER A 309 -5.47 -18.17 18.72
CA SER A 309 -5.88 -16.99 19.50
C SER A 309 -6.00 -15.72 18.66
N ASN A 310 -5.42 -15.70 17.45
CA ASN A 310 -5.32 -14.49 16.63
C ASN A 310 -6.35 -14.42 15.50
N ASN A 311 -7.17 -15.46 15.34
CA ASN A 311 -8.18 -15.50 14.29
C ASN A 311 -9.29 -14.49 14.56
N PHE A 312 -9.83 -13.92 13.49
CA PHE A 312 -11.01 -13.09 13.56
C PHE A 312 -11.81 -13.19 12.27
N ILE A 313 -13.10 -12.93 12.36
CA ILE A 313 -14.03 -12.84 11.24
C ILE A 313 -14.67 -11.46 11.22
N PHE A 314 -15.08 -11.00 10.04
CA PHE A 314 -15.66 -9.68 9.87
C PHE A 314 -16.74 -9.62 8.79
N SER A 315 -17.55 -8.57 8.85
CA SER A 315 -18.45 -8.16 7.78
C SER A 315 -18.53 -6.65 7.63
N PHE A 316 -18.83 -6.20 6.42
CA PHE A 316 -19.08 -4.81 6.04
C PHE A 316 -20.38 -4.73 5.24
N GLU A 317 -21.07 -3.59 5.29
CA GLU A 317 -22.25 -3.36 4.46
C GLU A 317 -21.87 -3.01 3.01
N ASP A 318 -20.71 -2.38 2.79
CA ASP A 318 -20.10 -2.12 1.48
C ASP A 318 -18.56 -2.05 1.52
N GLY A 319 -17.93 -1.84 0.35
CA GLY A 319 -16.47 -1.79 0.17
C GLY A 319 -15.78 -0.49 0.61
N ASP A 320 -16.53 0.49 1.12
CA ASP A 320 -16.04 1.78 1.62
C ASP A 320 -16.40 2.03 3.10
N ASP A 321 -17.21 1.17 3.73
CA ASP A 321 -17.67 1.26 5.12
C ASP A 321 -16.56 1.01 6.15
N THR A 322 -15.85 2.07 6.51
CA THR A 322 -14.80 2.06 7.55
C THR A 322 -15.34 2.24 8.97
N GLN A 323 -16.62 2.58 9.15
CA GLN A 323 -17.18 2.96 10.45
C GLN A 323 -18.04 1.89 11.10
N ASN A 324 -18.78 1.08 10.32
CA ASN A 324 -19.70 0.06 10.86
C ASN A 324 -19.19 -1.37 10.70
N MET A 325 -17.87 -1.52 10.53
CA MET A 325 -17.21 -2.82 10.39
C MET A 325 -17.44 -3.69 11.63
N LYS A 326 -18.11 -4.83 11.44
CA LYS A 326 -18.37 -5.81 12.51
C LYS A 326 -17.24 -6.82 12.51
N ILE A 327 -16.32 -6.70 13.47
CA ILE A 327 -15.16 -7.60 13.60
C ILE A 327 -15.27 -8.38 14.91
N SER A 328 -15.10 -9.70 14.82
CA SER A 328 -15.23 -10.62 15.95
C SER A 328 -13.97 -11.46 16.09
N ARG A 329 -13.26 -11.34 17.21
CA ARG A 329 -12.15 -12.24 17.57
C ARG A 329 -12.68 -13.63 17.89
N VAL A 330 -11.80 -14.62 17.73
CA VAL A 330 -12.03 -15.95 18.29
C VAL A 330 -12.13 -15.85 19.82
N VAL A 331 -13.12 -16.53 20.40
CA VAL A 331 -13.35 -16.63 21.84
C VAL A 331 -12.95 -18.02 22.33
N LYS A 332 -13.34 -19.06 21.57
CA LYS A 332 -12.95 -20.44 21.83
C LYS A 332 -11.73 -20.77 20.99
N GLU A 333 -10.54 -20.47 21.49
CA GLU A 333 -9.29 -20.65 20.75
C GLU A 333 -9.12 -22.08 20.24
N THR A 334 -9.59 -23.08 21.00
CA THR A 334 -9.56 -24.50 20.62
C THR A 334 -10.48 -24.87 19.46
N GLN A 335 -11.42 -23.99 19.12
CA GLN A 335 -12.38 -24.13 18.04
C GLN A 335 -12.24 -22.97 17.04
N ALA A 336 -11.01 -22.53 16.74
CA ALA A 336 -10.79 -21.40 15.84
C ALA A 336 -11.07 -21.76 14.37
N ILE A 337 -10.62 -22.92 13.90
CA ILE A 337 -10.86 -23.43 12.54
C ILE A 337 -11.39 -24.85 12.62
N MET A 338 -12.52 -25.12 11.96
CA MET A 338 -13.08 -26.47 11.82
C MET A 338 -12.76 -27.03 10.44
N VAL A 339 -12.32 -28.28 10.37
CA VAL A 339 -12.13 -28.98 9.10
C VAL A 339 -13.25 -30.00 8.90
N HIS A 340 -14.06 -29.75 7.86
CA HIS A 340 -15.13 -30.66 7.44
C HIS A 340 -15.06 -30.87 5.93
N LYS A 341 -15.10 -32.13 5.45
CA LYS A 341 -14.87 -32.50 4.03
C LYS A 341 -15.77 -31.78 3.03
N GLU A 342 -17.00 -31.45 3.42
CA GLU A 342 -17.99 -30.78 2.55
C GLU A 342 -17.85 -29.25 2.50
N ASN A 343 -16.90 -28.67 3.23
CA ASN A 343 -16.70 -27.22 3.29
C ASN A 343 -15.45 -26.82 2.51
N ALA A 344 -15.35 -25.59 2.04
CA ALA A 344 -14.09 -25.03 1.54
C ALA A 344 -13.21 -24.60 2.72
N PHE A 345 -13.80 -23.81 3.62
CA PHE A 345 -13.24 -23.42 4.92
C PHE A 345 -14.36 -23.28 5.95
N SER A 346 -14.00 -23.29 7.24
CA SER A 346 -14.92 -22.99 8.33
C SER A 346 -14.19 -22.29 9.47
N PHE A 347 -14.50 -21.02 9.69
CA PHE A 347 -14.13 -20.33 10.91
C PHE A 347 -15.04 -20.80 12.03
N GLY A 348 -14.43 -21.44 13.01
CA GLY A 348 -15.07 -22.10 14.13
C GLY A 348 -16.16 -23.09 13.71
N TRP A 349 -17.07 -23.36 14.64
CA TRP A 349 -18.17 -24.28 14.40
C TRP A 349 -19.37 -23.57 13.74
N GLY A 350 -19.20 -23.15 12.48
CA GLY A 350 -20.28 -22.51 11.74
C GLY A 350 -20.32 -20.99 11.84
N SER A 351 -19.27 -20.34 12.33
CA SER A 351 -19.23 -18.88 12.49
C SER A 351 -19.14 -18.16 11.15
N LEU A 352 -18.28 -18.63 10.25
CA LEU A 352 -18.23 -18.23 8.85
C LEU A 352 -17.79 -19.42 8.00
N VAL A 353 -18.65 -19.89 7.10
CA VAL A 353 -18.45 -21.14 6.36
C VAL A 353 -18.77 -20.97 4.90
N MET A 354 -17.87 -21.46 4.05
CA MET A 354 -18.16 -21.67 2.63
C MET A 354 -18.37 -23.16 2.37
N SER A 355 -19.46 -23.49 1.68
CA SER A 355 -19.73 -24.83 1.15
C SER A 355 -20.32 -24.72 -0.25
N GLY A 356 -19.65 -25.33 -1.22
CA GLY A 356 -19.94 -25.14 -2.64
C GLY A 356 -19.71 -23.68 -3.05
N ASN A 357 -20.76 -23.01 -3.48
CA ASN A 357 -20.80 -21.57 -3.76
C ASN A 357 -21.64 -20.79 -2.73
N GLY A 358 -22.08 -21.45 -1.66
CA GLY A 358 -22.86 -20.86 -0.58
C GLY A 358 -21.96 -20.36 0.55
N LEU A 359 -22.36 -19.24 1.15
CA LEU A 359 -21.74 -18.65 2.34
C LEU A 359 -22.75 -18.61 3.49
N TYR A 360 -22.33 -19.09 4.66
CA TYR A 360 -23.12 -19.07 5.89
C TYR A 360 -22.37 -18.33 7.00
N ALA A 361 -23.06 -17.43 7.71
CA ALA A 361 -22.47 -16.62 8.78
C ALA A 361 -23.46 -16.43 9.96
N ASN A 362 -23.53 -17.36 10.91
CA ASN A 362 -24.48 -17.29 12.03
C ASN A 362 -23.82 -17.22 13.41
N ASN A 363 -22.57 -17.68 13.55
CA ASN A 363 -21.81 -17.70 14.81
C ASN A 363 -22.61 -18.20 16.04
N SER A 364 -23.53 -19.14 15.84
CA SER A 364 -24.40 -19.67 16.89
C SER A 364 -23.64 -20.50 17.93
N SER A 365 -22.51 -21.11 17.54
CA SER A 365 -21.60 -21.85 18.41
C SER A 365 -20.83 -20.97 19.40
N GLN A 366 -20.85 -19.65 19.19
CA GLN A 366 -20.07 -18.66 19.94
C GLN A 366 -18.57 -19.00 19.94
N SER A 367 -18.07 -19.56 18.84
CA SER A 367 -16.63 -19.78 18.66
C SER A 367 -15.89 -18.44 18.50
N TYR A 368 -16.58 -17.41 18.01
CA TYR A 368 -16.11 -16.02 17.87
C TYR A 368 -17.03 -15.07 18.65
N GLU A 369 -16.61 -13.82 18.85
CA GLU A 369 -17.46 -12.77 19.44
C GLU A 369 -18.78 -12.61 18.68
N ASN A 370 -19.85 -12.29 19.40
CA ASN A 370 -21.22 -12.40 18.89
C ASN A 370 -21.70 -11.20 18.07
N LYS A 371 -20.86 -10.68 17.16
CA LYS A 371 -21.20 -9.50 16.34
C LYS A 371 -21.66 -9.86 14.92
N LEU A 372 -21.46 -11.12 14.50
CA LEU A 372 -21.84 -11.64 13.18
C LEU A 372 -22.94 -12.68 13.31
N LYS A 373 -24.19 -12.24 13.14
CA LYS A 373 -25.37 -13.10 13.12
C LYS A 373 -26.20 -12.80 11.89
N THR A 374 -26.23 -13.73 10.96
CA THR A 374 -27.12 -13.70 9.80
C THR A 374 -27.94 -14.98 9.76
N ALA A 375 -29.24 -14.85 9.48
CA ALA A 375 -30.16 -15.98 9.36
C ALA A 375 -30.24 -16.51 7.91
N THR A 376 -29.43 -15.99 7.01
CA THR A 376 -29.53 -16.19 5.56
C THR A 376 -28.29 -16.87 5.01
N VAL A 377 -28.49 -17.78 4.06
CA VAL A 377 -27.41 -18.32 3.22
C VAL A 377 -27.23 -17.38 2.03
N TYR A 378 -26.00 -16.92 1.81
CA TYR A 378 -25.67 -16.05 0.67
C TYR A 378 -25.05 -16.87 -0.46
N THR A 379 -25.21 -16.41 -1.70
CA THR A 379 -24.43 -16.92 -2.84
C THR A 379 -23.21 -16.03 -3.04
N ILE A 380 -22.04 -16.64 -3.19
CA ILE A 380 -20.79 -15.91 -3.40
C ILE A 380 -20.75 -15.36 -4.84
N GLU A 381 -20.45 -14.07 -4.98
CA GLU A 381 -20.17 -13.39 -6.25
C GLU A 381 -18.69 -13.50 -6.61
N GLU A 382 -17.83 -13.16 -5.65
CA GLU A 382 -16.38 -13.21 -5.78
C GLU A 382 -15.76 -13.58 -4.42
N ILE A 383 -14.63 -14.27 -4.45
CA ILE A 383 -13.85 -14.64 -3.27
C ILE A 383 -12.37 -14.50 -3.58
N GLU A 384 -11.63 -13.83 -2.70
CA GLU A 384 -10.19 -13.69 -2.79
C GLU A 384 -9.53 -14.20 -1.51
N VAL A 385 -8.43 -14.94 -1.64
CA VAL A 385 -7.62 -15.36 -0.49
C VAL A 385 -6.20 -14.88 -0.69
N PHE A 386 -5.67 -14.24 0.34
CA PHE A 386 -4.33 -13.68 0.37
C PHE A 386 -3.49 -14.37 1.44
N THR A 387 -2.24 -14.69 1.13
CA THR A 387 -1.25 -15.00 2.16
C THR A 387 -0.73 -13.72 2.77
N VAL A 388 -0.60 -13.70 4.09
CA VAL A 388 -0.15 -12.53 4.85
C VAL A 388 1.34 -12.69 5.14
N ASN A 389 2.18 -11.94 4.43
CA ASN A 389 3.62 -11.92 4.69
C ASN A 389 4.00 -10.61 5.37
N ARG A 390 4.61 -10.72 6.55
CA ARG A 390 5.22 -9.60 7.27
C ARG A 390 6.67 -9.50 6.82
N LYS A 391 7.06 -8.39 6.21
CA LYS A 391 8.49 -8.06 6.12
C LYS A 391 8.89 -7.42 7.45
N CYS A 392 9.68 -8.13 8.25
CA CYS A 392 10.53 -7.48 9.24
C CYS A 392 11.79 -6.97 8.53
N GLU A 393 12.36 -5.88 9.04
CA GLU A 393 13.74 -5.47 8.72
C GLU A 393 14.67 -6.65 8.98
N ASP A 394 15.09 -7.36 7.93
CA ASP A 394 16.40 -7.99 7.98
C ASP A 394 17.40 -6.84 7.84
N LEU A 395 18.15 -6.63 8.91
CA LEU A 395 19.32 -5.76 9.01
C LEU A 395 20.09 -5.73 7.68
N ILE A 396 20.00 -4.59 6.97
CA ILE A 396 21.04 -4.22 6.02
C ILE A 396 22.23 -3.79 6.89
N LEU A 397 23.09 -4.77 7.18
CA LEU A 397 24.46 -4.55 7.65
C LEU A 397 25.36 -4.15 6.47
#